data_AF-A0A089LJI1-F1
#
_entry.id   AF-A0A089LJI1-F1
#
_cell.length_a   1.000
_cell.length_b   1.000
_cell.length_c   1.000
_cell.angle_alpha   90.00
_cell.angle_beta   90.00
_cell.angle_gamma   90.00
#
_symmetry.space_group_name_H-M   'P 1'
#
loop_
_entity.id
_entity.type
_entity.pdbx_description
1 polymer ?
#
loop_
_entity_poly.entity_id
_entity_poly.type
_entity_poly.pdbx_seq_one_letter_code
_entity_poly.pdbx_strand_id
1 'polypeptide(L)'
;MIYLLIVLYALLMGAAAIIKRRDLQLSLTTANLLGSLALLCTPFHPFFLLFGLIVLLGCALYNGYVLQGHIHLLHVLVRCVLSLCLYFSYTLL
;
A
#
# COMPACT_ATOMS: atom_id res chain seq x y z
N MET A 1 11.19 -15.60 -3.37
CA MET A 1 10.76 -14.68 -4.46
C MET A 1 9.64 -13.74 -4.03
N ILE A 2 8.61 -14.21 -3.30
CA ILE A 2 7.49 -13.37 -2.85
C ILE A 2 7.91 -12.19 -1.96
N TYR A 3 8.88 -12.38 -1.06
CA TYR A 3 9.41 -11.29 -0.21
C TYR A 3 10.01 -10.14 -1.03
N LEU A 4 10.67 -10.44 -2.16
CA LEU A 4 11.23 -9.42 -3.03
C LEU A 4 10.13 -8.58 -3.69
N LEU A 5 9.02 -9.22 -4.09
CA LEU A 5 7.83 -8.52 -4.59
C LEU A 5 7.19 -7.63 -3.51
N ILE A 6 7.08 -8.11 -2.27
CA ILE A 6 6.55 -7.35 -1.13
C ILE A 6 7.43 -6.12 -0.86
N VAL A 7 8.76 -6.30 -0.83
CA VAL A 7 9.72 -5.20 -0.64
C VAL A 7 9.62 -4.19 -1.79
N LEU A 8 9.59 -4.65 -3.04
CA LEU A 8 9.46 -3.77 -4.19
C LEU A 8 8.16 -2.97 -4.13
N TYR A 9 7.04 -3.63 -3.80
CA TYR A 9 5.74 -2.97 -3.64
C TYR A 9 5.76 -1.95 -2.50
N ALA A 10 6.32 -2.30 -1.34
CA ALA A 10 6.44 -1.40 -0.19
C ALA A 10 7.28 -0.15 -0.52
N LEU A 11 8.40 -0.33 -1.21
CA LEU A 11 9.27 0.76 -1.66
C LEU A 11 8.57 1.65 -2.69
N LEU A 12 7.86 1.06 -3.67
CA LEU A 12 7.11 1.82 -4.68
C LEU A 12 6.05 2.71 -4.01
N MET A 13 5.32 2.15 -3.04
CA MET A 13 4.27 2.88 -2.32
C MET A 13 4.84 3.93 -1.37
N GLY A 14 5.95 3.64 -0.71
CA GLY A 14 6.64 4.60 0.15
C GLY A 14 7.20 5.77 -0.64
N ALA A 15 7.88 5.49 -1.76
CA ALA A 15 8.41 6.50 -2.66
C ALA A 15 7.29 7.37 -3.26
N ALA A 16 6.18 6.77 -3.69
CA ALA A 16 5.03 7.50 -4.21
C ALA A 16 4.46 8.48 -3.16
N ALA A 17 4.38 8.07 -1.88
CA ALA A 17 3.93 8.95 -0.81
C ALA A 17 4.87 10.13 -0.57
N ILE A 18 6.19 9.91 -0.65
CA ILE A 18 7.20 10.97 -0.46
C ILE A 18 7.15 11.96 -1.63
N ILE A 19 7.10 11.46 -2.87
CA ILE A 19 7.06 12.30 -4.08
C ILE A 19 5.79 13.16 -4.08
N LYS A 20 4.65 12.59 -3.69
CA LYS A 20 3.35 13.28 -3.63
C LYS A 20 3.07 13.98 -2.30
N ARG A 21 4.04 14.09 -1.39
CA ARG A 21 3.86 14.72 -0.07
C ARG A 21 3.33 16.15 -0.13
N ARG A 22 3.68 16.93 -1.15
CA ARG A 22 3.20 18.33 -1.28
C ARG A 22 1.71 18.42 -1.64
N ASP A 23 1.21 17.43 -2.38
CA ASP A 23 -0.19 17.39 -2.82
C ASP A 23 -1.07 16.65 -1.78
N LEU A 24 -0.47 15.80 -0.95
CA LEU A 24 -1.14 14.93 0.02
C LEU A 24 -1.20 15.55 1.42
N GLN A 25 -2.29 15.29 2.12
CA GLN A 25 -2.37 15.60 3.55
C GLN A 25 -1.31 14.81 4.32
N LEU A 26 -0.70 15.46 5.31
CA LEU A 26 0.38 14.87 6.11
C LEU A 26 -0.04 13.55 6.79
N SER A 27 -1.31 13.45 7.20
CA SER A 27 -1.93 12.23 7.74
C SER A 27 -1.91 11.05 6.77
N LEU A 28 -2.14 11.30 5.47
CA LEU A 28 -2.15 10.26 4.44
C LEU A 28 -0.74 9.82 4.07
N THR A 29 0.19 10.76 3.98
CA THR A 29 1.60 10.44 3.74
C THR A 29 2.17 9.58 4.88
N THR A 30 1.88 9.95 6.13
CA THR A 30 2.32 9.18 7.30
C THR A 30 1.67 7.81 7.37
N ALA A 31 0.36 7.71 7.14
CA ALA A 31 -0.33 6.42 7.11
C ALA A 31 0.19 5.52 5.98
N ASN A 32 0.44 6.05 4.78
CA ASN A 32 1.00 5.27 3.67
C ASN A 32 2.43 4.81 3.95
N LEU A 33 3.26 5.66 4.57
CA LEU A 33 4.60 5.28 5.02
C LEU A 33 4.56 4.19 6.10
N LEU A 34 3.65 4.29 7.08
CA LEU A 34 3.45 3.25 8.09
C LEU A 34 2.99 1.93 7.47
N GLY A 35 2.08 1.98 6.49
CA GLY A 35 1.65 0.79 5.74
C GLY A 35 2.79 0.14 4.96
N SER A 36 3.62 0.93 4.28
CA SER A 36 4.83 0.45 3.62
C SER A 36 5.85 -0.13 4.61
N LEU A 37 6.04 0.50 5.77
CA LEU A 37 6.93 0.00 6.82
C LEU A 37 6.43 -1.34 7.37
N ALA A 38 5.12 -1.46 7.61
CA ALA A 38 4.49 -2.70 8.02
C ALA A 38 4.75 -3.81 6.99
N LEU A 39 4.61 -3.53 5.69
CA LEU A 39 4.96 -4.51 4.64
C LEU A 39 6.43 -4.94 4.68
N LEU A 40 7.37 -4.02 4.96
CA LEU A 40 8.78 -4.39 5.12
C LEU A 40 9.01 -5.26 6.37
N CYS A 41 8.18 -5.11 7.40
CA CYS A 41 8.21 -5.92 8.61
C CYS A 41 7.51 -7.28 8.47
N THR A 42 6.94 -7.61 7.31
CA THR A 42 6.32 -8.92 7.03
C THR A 42 7.19 -10.13 7.43
N PRO A 43 8.53 -10.15 7.25
CA PRO A 43 9.36 -11.28 7.65
C PRO A 43 9.34 -11.57 9.17
N PHE A 44 9.03 -10.57 10.00
CA PHE A 44 8.97 -10.72 11.45
C PHE A 44 7.64 -11.31 11.93
N HIS A 45 6.54 -10.99 11.24
CA HIS A 45 5.23 -11.53 11.57
C HIS A 45 4.26 -11.42 10.38
N PRO A 46 3.53 -12.49 10.02
CA PRO A 46 2.66 -12.50 8.85
C PRO A 46 1.49 -11.50 8.93
N PHE A 47 1.06 -11.13 10.15
CA PHE A 47 0.01 -10.13 10.34
C PHE A 47 0.38 -8.74 9.82
N PHE A 48 1.67 -8.40 9.76
CA PHE A 48 2.10 -7.12 9.22
C PHE A 48 1.79 -6.97 7.73
N LEU A 49 1.72 -8.08 7.00
CA LEU A 49 1.31 -8.08 5.60
C LEU A 49 -0.16 -7.67 5.46
N LEU A 50 -1.06 -8.31 6.20
CA LEU A 50 -2.49 -7.97 6.20
C LEU A 50 -2.69 -6.50 6.60
N PHE A 51 -2.07 -6.08 7.70
CA PHE A 51 -2.18 -4.71 8.20
C PHE A 51 -1.64 -3.69 7.20
N GLY A 52 -0.46 -3.94 6.64
CA GLY A 52 0.16 -3.06 5.64
C GLY A 52 -0.68 -2.92 4.38
N LEU A 53 -1.25 -4.02 3.86
CA LEU A 53 -2.13 -3.99 2.69
C LEU A 53 -3.42 -3.20 2.95
N ILE A 54 -4.07 -3.41 4.10
CA ILE A 54 -5.30 -2.67 4.47
C ILE A 54 -5.02 -1.17 4.57
N VAL A 55 -3.95 -0.79 5.27
CA VAL A 55 -3.58 0.62 5.44
C VAL A 55 -3.26 1.26 4.09
N LEU A 56 -2.47 0.61 3.25
CA LEU A 56 -2.13 1.11 1.92
C LEU A 56 -3.34 1.23 0.98
N LEU A 57 -4.30 0.31 1.10
CA LEU A 57 -5.54 0.36 0.32
C LEU A 57 -6.43 1.51 0.79
N GLY A 58 -6.60 1.68 2.10
CA GLY A 58 -7.35 2.80 2.69
C GLY A 58 -6.74 4.15 2.30
N CYS A 59 -5.41 4.27 2.37
CA CYS A 59 -4.69 5.46 1.90
C CYS A 59 -4.92 5.72 0.41
N ALA A 60 -4.93 4.68 -0.43
CA ALA A 60 -5.16 4.85 -1.87
C ALA A 60 -6.59 5.35 -2.19
N LEU A 61 -7.59 4.82 -1.48
CA LEU A 61 -8.99 5.24 -1.61
C LEU A 61 -9.16 6.71 -1.19
N TYR A 62 -8.64 7.05 -0.01
CA TYR A 62 -8.76 8.40 0.51
C TYR A 62 -7.94 9.41 -0.29
N ASN A 63 -6.74 9.04 -0.75
CA ASN A 63 -5.94 9.87 -1.66
C ASN A 63 -6.65 10.12 -2.98
N GLY A 64 -7.27 9.09 -3.57
CA GLY A 64 -8.05 9.25 -4.81
C GLY A 64 -9.20 10.24 -4.62
N TYR A 65 -9.93 10.11 -3.52
CA TYR A 65 -11.02 11.02 -3.17
C TYR A 65 -10.53 12.47 -2.95
N VAL A 66 -9.44 12.68 -2.19
CA VAL A 66 -8.93 14.02 -1.85
C VAL A 66 -8.28 14.72 -3.05
N LEU A 67 -7.48 14.01 -3.85
CA LEU A 67 -6.72 14.64 -4.94
C LEU A 67 -7.55 14.89 -6.20
N GLN A 68 -8.50 14.00 -6.51
CA GLN A 68 -9.25 14.05 -7.77
C GLN A 68 -10.73 14.38 -7.57
N GLY A 69 -11.23 14.45 -6.33
CA GLY A 69 -12.66 14.58 -6.02
C GLY A 69 -13.50 13.35 -6.37
N HIS A 70 -12.89 12.40 -7.09
CA HIS A 70 -13.52 11.19 -7.62
C HIS A 70 -12.56 10.02 -7.46
N ILE A 71 -13.10 8.87 -7.07
CA ILE A 71 -12.32 7.65 -6.94
C ILE A 71 -12.16 7.03 -8.33
N HIS A 72 -10.94 7.04 -8.87
CA HIS A 72 -10.66 6.36 -10.13
C HIS A 72 -10.73 4.84 -9.93
N LEU A 73 -11.89 4.25 -10.24
CA LEU A 73 -12.21 2.84 -9.98
C LEU A 73 -11.15 1.88 -10.51
N LEU A 74 -10.56 2.17 -11.68
CA LEU A 74 -9.51 1.34 -12.26
C LEU A 74 -8.23 1.31 -11.39
N HIS A 75 -7.85 2.44 -10.78
CA HIS A 75 -6.67 2.51 -9.90
C HIS A 75 -6.90 1.71 -8.61
N VAL A 76 -8.11 1.81 -8.04
CA VAL A 76 -8.51 1.03 -6.86
C VAL A 76 -8.55 -0.46 -7.18
N LEU A 77 -9.13 -0.83 -8.32
CA LEU A 77 -9.23 -2.22 -8.75
C LEU A 77 -7.85 -2.85 -8.93
N VAL A 78 -6.93 -2.15 -9.60
CA VAL A 78 -5.53 -2.61 -9.75
C VAL A 78 -4.86 -2.77 -8.38
N ARG A 79 -5.05 -1.82 -7.45
CA ARG A 79 -4.51 -1.91 -6.08
C ARG A 79 -5.09 -3.09 -5.30
N CYS A 80 -6.40 -3.34 -5.40
CA CYS A 80 -7.05 -4.50 -4.79
C CYS A 80 -6.49 -5.81 -5.35
N VAL A 81 -6.43 -5.94 -6.69
CA VAL A 81 -5.93 -7.15 -7.36
C VAL A 81 -4.47 -7.41 -6.98
N LEU A 82 -3.61 -6.39 -6.97
CA LEU A 82 -2.21 -6.52 -6.53
C LEU A 82 -2.11 -6.94 -5.06
N SER A 83 -2.91 -6.33 -4.18
CA SER A 83 -2.90 -6.65 -2.75
C SER A 83 -3.37 -8.09 -2.49
N LEU A 84 -4.45 -8.51 -3.15
CA LEU A 84 -4.95 -9.89 -3.11
C LEU A 84 -3.91 -10.87 -3.64
N CYS A 85 -3.30 -10.57 -4.78
CA CYS A 85 -2.28 -11.44 -5.38
C CYS A 85 -1.07 -11.61 -4.46
N LEU A 86 -0.59 -10.53 -3.83
CA LEU A 86 0.47 -10.58 -2.83
C LEU A 86 0.08 -11.39 -1.60
N TYR A 87 -1.14 -11.19 -1.08
CA TYR A 87 -1.65 -11.91 0.08
C TYR A 87 -1.76 -13.42 -0.17
N PHE A 88 -2.41 -13.81 -1.27
CA PHE A 88 -2.57 -15.22 -1.62
C PHE A 88 -1.22 -15.86 -1.91
N SER A 89 -0.36 -15.20 -2.68
CA SER A 89 0.98 -15.72 -3.01
C SER A 89 1.89 -15.85 -1.80
N TYR A 90 1.69 -15.03 -0.76
CA TYR A 90 2.39 -15.16 0.52
C TYR A 90 1.83 -16.30 1.38
N THR A 91 0.53 -16.57 1.31
CA THR A 91 -0.12 -17.58 2.14
C THR A 91 0.00 -19.00 1.55
N LEU A 92 0.06 -19.12 0.23
CA LEU A 92 0.16 -20.40 -0.49
C LEU A 92 1.59 -20.98 -0.58
N LEU A 93 2.61 -20.21 -0.21
CA LEU A 93 4.02 -20.49 -0.47
C LEU A 93 4.81 -20.53 0.83
#